data_AF-A0A1W9WPV3-F1
#
_entry.id   AF-A0A1W9WPV3-F1
#
_cell.length_a   1.000
_cell.length_b   1.000
_cell.length_c   1.000
_cell.angle_alpha   90.00
_cell.angle_beta   90.00
_cell.angle_gamma   90.00
#
_symmetry.space_group_name_H-M   'P 1'
#
loop_
_entity.id
_entity.type
_entity.pdbx_description
1 polymer ?
#
loop_
_entity_poly.entity_id
_entity_poly.type
_entity_poly.pdbx_seq_one_letter_code
_entity_poly.pdbx_strand_id
1 'polypeptide(L)' 'MSNKSSSSKCTIQLISQNFGPIKTGKIDLSKRFYIFVGYNNSGKTYVSQLLWSLFSKETIEKF' A
#
# COMPACT_ATOMS: atom_id res chain seq x y z
N MET A 1 8.65 -33.50 19.26
CA MET A 1 8.50 -32.03 19.36
C MET A 1 8.85 -31.42 18.01
N SER A 2 7.90 -30.84 17.29
CA SER A 2 8.10 -30.26 15.96
C SER A 2 8.64 -28.84 16.10
N ASN A 3 9.83 -28.59 15.54
CA ASN A 3 10.40 -27.26 15.41
C ASN A 3 9.59 -26.45 14.40
N LYS A 4 8.77 -25.50 14.88
CA LYS A 4 8.23 -24.44 14.01
C LYS A 4 9.37 -23.47 13.72
N SER A 5 10.02 -23.65 12.57
CA SER A 5 10.87 -22.63 11.98
C SER A 5 10.01 -21.40 11.68
N SER A 6 10.22 -20.33 12.47
CA SER A 6 9.65 -19.01 12.23
C SER A 6 10.32 -18.42 10.98
N SER A 7 9.80 -18.75 9.81
CA SER A 7 10.18 -18.09 8.55
C SER A 7 9.73 -16.62 8.62
N SER A 8 10.69 -15.71 8.74
CA SER A 8 10.46 -14.28 8.61
C SER A 8 10.02 -13.99 7.17
N LYS A 9 8.72 -13.77 6.96
CA LYS A 9 8.16 -13.44 5.64
C LYS A 9 8.52 -11.99 5.31
N CYS A 10 9.37 -11.78 4.30
CA CYS A 10 9.62 -10.44 3.76
C CYS A 10 8.37 -9.97 2.99
N THR A 11 7.79 -8.84 3.39
CA THR A 11 6.62 -8.24 2.76
C THR A 11 6.97 -6.85 2.25
N ILE A 12 6.61 -6.57 1.00
CA ILE A 12 6.72 -5.23 0.42
C ILE A 12 5.60 -4.37 1.00
N GLN A 13 5.93 -3.16 1.45
CA GLN A 13 4.96 -2.22 2.01
C GLN A 13 5.01 -0.88 1.29
N LEU A 14 3.84 -0.32 1.00
CA LEU A 14 3.72 1.10 0.64
C LEU A 14 3.59 1.91 1.93
N ILE A 15 4.51 2.86 2.12
CA ILE A 15 4.50 3.78 3.27
C ILE A 15 4.17 5.17 2.75
N SER A 16 3.12 5.79 3.30
CA SER A 16 2.70 7.15 2.98
C SER A 16 2.79 8.03 4.23
N GLN A 17 3.35 9.22 4.07
CA GLN A 17 3.45 10.24 5.11
C GLN A 17 3.10 11.60 4.51
N ASN A 18 2.20 12.33 5.16
CA ASN A 18 1.76 13.68 4.78
C ASN A 18 1.35 13.81 3.29
N PHE A 19 0.55 12.87 2.78
CA PHE A 19 0.06 12.87 1.41
C PHE A 19 -1.42 13.27 1.35
N GLY A 20 -1.68 14.55 1.08
CA GLY A 20 -3.03 15.11 1.14
C GLY A 20 -3.65 14.92 2.53
N PRO A 21 -4.88 14.39 2.66
CA PRO A 21 -5.51 14.13 3.96
C PRO A 21 -4.92 12.90 4.69
N ILE A 22 -4.01 12.15 4.07
CA ILE A 22 -3.36 10.98 4.67
C ILE A 22 -2.14 11.44 5.46
N LYS A 23 -2.28 11.55 6.79
CA LYS A 23 -1.16 11.92 7.68
C LYS A 23 -0.10 10.81 7.71
N THR A 24 -0.53 9.58 7.93
CA THR A 24 0.33 8.38 7.95
C THR A 24 -0.46 7.17 7.43
N GLY A 25 0.20 6.28 6.70
CA GLY A 25 -0.41 5.05 6.20
C GLY A 25 0.62 3.98 5.84
N LYS A 26 0.26 2.72 6.06
CA LYS A 26 1.04 1.54 5.64
C LYS A 26 0.12 0.54 4.97
N ILE A 27 0.46 0.10 3.77
CA ILE A 27 -0.29 -0.90 3.01
C ILE A 27 0.64 -2.07 2.69
N ASP A 28 0.26 -3.29 3.08
CA ASP A 28 1.02 -4.52 2.82
C ASP A 28 0.75 -5.02 1.39
N LEU A 29 1.66 -4.75 0.46
CA LEU A 29 1.47 -5.11 -0.94
C LEU A 29 1.54 -6.63 -1.20
N SER A 30 1.78 -7.46 -0.19
CA SER A 30 1.69 -8.92 -0.32
C SER A 30 0.25 -9.45 -0.35
N LYS A 31 -0.75 -8.62 0.02
CA LYS A 31 -2.16 -9.00 -0.06
C LYS A 31 -2.68 -8.81 -1.49
N ARG A 32 -3.56 -9.71 -1.92
CA ARG A 32 -4.09 -9.74 -3.30
C ARG A 32 -5.28 -8.84 -3.54
N PHE A 33 -5.94 -8.38 -2.47
CA PHE A 33 -7.22 -7.69 -2.59
C PHE A 33 -7.40 -6.69 -1.45
N TYR A 34 -7.93 -5.51 -1.79
CA TYR A 34 -8.11 -4.38 -0.89
C TYR A 34 -9.46 -3.71 -1.14
N ILE A 35 -10.16 -3.38 -0.06
CA ILE A 35 -11.32 -2.49 -0.07
C ILE A 35 -11.01 -1.30 0.84
N PHE A 36 -11.04 -0.09 0.30
CA PHE A 36 -10.86 1.14 1.05
C PHE A 36 -12.23 1.79 1.33
N VAL A 37 -12.63 1.85 2.59
CA VAL A 37 -13.91 2.44 3.04
C VAL A 37 -13.68 3.62 4.00
N GLY A 38 -14.66 4.51 4.12
CA GLY A 38 -14.63 5.64 5.05
C GLY A 38 -15.42 6.86 4.57
N TYR A 39 -15.40 7.94 5.34
CA TYR A 39 -16.09 9.20 5.04
C TYR A 39 -15.60 9.88 3.75
N ASN A 40 -16.42 10.73 3.15
CA ASN A 40 -15.97 11.54 2.00
C ASN A 40 -14.76 12.40 2.39
N ASN A 41 -13.86 12.62 1.42
CA ASN A 41 -12.63 13.39 1.61
C ASN A 41 -11.62 12.81 2.64
N SER A 42 -11.75 11.53 3.03
CA SER A 42 -10.87 10.89 4.02
C SER A 42 -9.60 10.25 3.45
N GLY A 43 -9.23 10.57 2.20
CA GLY A 43 -8.02 10.05 1.56
C GLY A 43 -8.19 8.83 0.64
N LYS A 44 -9.41 8.31 0.44
CA LYS A 44 -9.66 7.21 -0.51
C LYS A 44 -9.19 7.54 -1.94
N THR A 45 -9.61 8.69 -2.46
CA THR A 45 -9.18 9.18 -3.79
C THR A 45 -7.66 9.33 -3.86
N TYR A 46 -7.03 9.84 -2.81
CA TYR A 46 -5.58 10.00 -2.72
C TYR A 46 -4.86 8.65 -2.75
N VAL A 47 -5.32 7.64 -1.98
CA VAL A 47 -4.74 6.28 -2.04
C VAL A 47 -4.86 5.72 -3.45
N SER A 48 -6.02 5.83 -4.09
CA SER A 48 -6.22 5.34 -5.46
C SER A 48 -5.30 6.03 -6.46
N GLN A 49 -5.14 7.36 -6.37
CA GLN A 49 -4.24 8.13 -7.22
C GLN A 49 -2.78 7.75 -6.99
N LEU A 50 -2.36 7.61 -5.73
CA LEU A 50 -0.99 7.22 -5.39
C LEU A 50 -0.66 5.82 -5.95
N LEU A 51 -1.55 4.86 -5.75
CA LEU A 51 -1.41 3.51 -6.29
C LEU A 51 -1.36 3.55 -7.83
N TRP A 52 -2.27 4.30 -8.46
CA TRP A 52 -2.26 4.46 -9.91
C TRP A 52 -0.95 5.05 -10.41
N SER A 53 -0.46 6.14 -9.82
CA SER A 53 0.80 6.76 -10.22
C SER A 53 1.98 5.80 -10.08
N LEU A 54 2.09 5.07 -8.96
CA LEU A 54 3.20 4.14 -8.74
C LEU A 54 3.17 2.92 -9.66
N PHE A 55 1.99 2.43 -9.99
CA PHE A 55 1.82 1.21 -10.79
C PHE A 55 1.37 1.48 -12.23
N SER A 56 1.35 2.73 -12.66
CA SER A 56 1.09 3.05 -14.06
C SER A 56 2.24 2.55 -14.91
N LYS A 57 1.91 2.06 -16.11
CA LYS A 57 2.91 1.54 -17.06
C LYS A 57 4.01 2.56 -17.33
N GLU A 58 3.63 3.81 -17.56
CA GLU A 58 4.56 4.90 -17.82
C GLU A 58 5.53 5.14 -16.65
N THR A 59 5.05 5.11 -15.41
CA THR A 59 5.91 5.28 -14.24
C THR A 59 6.82 4.08 -14.04
N ILE A 60 6.31 2.86 -14.19
CA ILE A 60 7.13 1.64 -14.06
C ILE A 60 8.25 1.62 -15.12
N GLU A 61 7.96 2.02 -16.36
CA GLU A 61 8.95 2.05 -17.45
C GLU A 61 10.04 3.12 -17.26
N LYS A 62 9.83 4.10 -16.38
CA LYS A 62 10.80 5.15 -16.06
C LYS A 62 11.84 4.74 -14.99
N PHE A 63 11.66 3.59 -14.33
CA PHE A 63 12.55 3.05 -13.32
C PHE A 63 13.22 1.76 -13.80
#